data_AF-A0A834ZIS4-F1
#
_entry.id   AF-A0A834ZIS4-F1
#
_cell.length_a   1.000
_cell.length_b   1.000
_cell.length_c   1.000
_cell.angle_alpha   90.00
_cell.angle_beta   90.00
_cell.angle_gamma   90.00
#
_symmetry.space_group_name_H-M   'P 1'
#
loop_
_entity.id
_entity.type
_entity.pdbx_description
1 polymer ?
#
loop_
_entity_poly.entity_id
_entity_poly.type
_entity_poly.pdbx_seq_one_letter_code
_entity_poly.pdbx_strand_id
1 'polypeptide(L)'
;MGKIHGFKYVLCLSSSILLNLYLLDSVLRRDGELTWSKSAAVEAEAVASISCSGHGRAFLDGLFSQGKPVCECNSCYGGPDCSEFSSGCLADADGGNPLFLEPFWMAHAADSAVVVAGWHRMSYSFDDGSSISKELQRHIRQLHAVTRNAVTEGRFILFGTGSTQLLIAAVHALSQDDSPSPARVVASIPFYPVYEMQTEFFRSVDFKFQGDASDWKNTSSSSLNFIEFVTSPNNPDGQLKEAVLQGPFVKTIHDHAYYWPHFTAIPAPANGDVMIFTMSKITGHAGSRFGYHSRTITYYVI
;
A
#
# COMPACT_ATOMS: atom_id res chain seq x y z
N MET A 1 59.87 -23.69 -47.73
CA MET A 1 58.99 -22.53 -47.48
C MET A 1 57.58 -22.86 -46.96
N GLY A 2 57.02 -24.07 -47.15
CA GLY A 2 55.63 -24.39 -46.72
C GLY A 2 55.38 -24.60 -45.22
N LYS A 3 56.36 -25.08 -44.43
CA LYS A 3 56.18 -25.36 -42.99
C LYS A 3 56.01 -24.09 -42.12
N ILE A 4 56.61 -22.98 -42.53
CA ILE A 4 56.57 -21.70 -41.77
C ILE A 4 55.19 -21.03 -41.90
N HIS A 5 54.50 -21.20 -43.03
CA HIS A 5 53.16 -20.65 -43.21
C HIS A 5 52.13 -21.39 -42.34
N GLY A 6 52.16 -22.72 -42.30
CA GLY A 6 51.24 -23.51 -41.46
C GLY A 6 51.32 -23.18 -39.97
N PHE A 7 52.54 -22.95 -39.45
CA PHE A 7 52.73 -22.58 -38.05
C PHE A 7 52.14 -21.20 -37.71
N LYS A 8 52.25 -20.22 -38.62
CA LYS A 8 51.64 -18.89 -38.46
C LYS A 8 50.11 -18.95 -38.48
N TYR A 9 49.52 -19.77 -39.36
CA TYR A 9 48.07 -19.96 -39.39
C TYR A 9 47.54 -20.60 -38.11
N VAL A 10 48.23 -21.62 -37.58
CA VAL A 10 47.87 -22.25 -36.30
C VAL A 10 47.98 -21.27 -35.14
N LEU A 11 49.03 -20.44 -35.10
CA LEU A 11 49.20 -19.41 -34.07
C LEU A 11 48.11 -18.33 -34.14
N CYS A 12 47.77 -17.86 -35.34
CA CYS A 12 46.70 -16.87 -35.50
C CYS A 12 45.32 -17.44 -35.13
N LEU A 13 45.06 -18.72 -35.46
CA LEU A 13 43.81 -19.37 -35.09
C LEU A 13 43.70 -19.55 -33.57
N SER A 14 44.78 -19.99 -32.92
CA SER A 14 44.79 -20.17 -31.46
C SER A 14 44.68 -18.84 -30.71
N SER A 15 45.38 -17.79 -31.16
CA SER A 15 45.23 -16.44 -30.61
C SER A 15 43.82 -15.88 -30.81
N SER A 16 43.19 -16.13 -31.97
CA SER A 16 41.81 -15.71 -32.23
C SER A 16 40.81 -16.45 -31.34
N ILE A 17 40.98 -17.76 -31.13
CA ILE A 17 40.12 -18.56 -30.24
C ILE A 17 40.27 -18.07 -28.79
N LEU A 18 41.50 -17.86 -28.31
CA LEU A 18 41.76 -17.37 -26.95
C LEU A 18 41.18 -15.97 -26.73
N LEU A 19 41.32 -15.07 -27.72
CA LEU A 19 40.76 -13.74 -27.65
C LEU A 19 39.22 -13.79 -27.65
N ASN A 20 38.61 -14.63 -28.47
CA ASN A 20 37.15 -14.79 -28.49
C ASN A 20 36.63 -15.40 -27.19
N LEU A 21 37.32 -16.39 -26.61
CA LEU A 21 36.96 -16.96 -25.30
C LEU A 21 37.10 -15.95 -24.16
N TYR A 22 38.18 -15.15 -24.17
CA TYR A 22 38.37 -14.06 -23.21
C TYR A 22 37.30 -12.98 -23.36
N LEU A 23 36.96 -12.59 -24.59
CA LEU A 23 35.89 -11.64 -24.86
C LEU A 23 34.54 -12.21 -24.42
N LEU A 24 34.26 -13.49 -24.65
CA LEU A 24 33.05 -14.17 -24.20
C LEU A 24 32.96 -14.20 -22.67
N ASP A 25 34.03 -14.58 -21.97
CA ASP A 25 34.12 -14.54 -20.50
C ASP A 25 33.93 -13.12 -19.97
N SER A 26 34.55 -12.13 -20.63
CA SER A 26 34.42 -10.72 -20.25
C SER A 26 33.03 -10.15 -20.48
N VAL A 27 32.31 -10.64 -21.51
CA VAL A 27 30.92 -10.26 -21.82
C VAL A 27 29.96 -10.95 -20.85
N LEU A 28 30.20 -12.24 -20.54
CA LEU A 28 29.43 -12.99 -19.54
C LEU A 28 29.64 -12.46 -18.12
N ARG A 29 30.84 -11.96 -17.80
CA ARG A 29 31.15 -11.26 -16.54
C ARG A 29 30.72 -9.80 -16.51
N ARG A 30 30.32 -9.22 -17.66
CA ARG A 30 29.93 -7.80 -17.75
C ARG A 30 28.54 -7.55 -17.18
N ASP A 31 27.70 -8.58 -17.08
CA ASP A 31 26.59 -8.59 -16.14
C ASP A 31 27.18 -8.88 -14.76
N GLY A 32 27.46 -7.82 -14.01
CA GLY A 32 28.18 -7.90 -12.74
C GLY A 32 27.55 -8.95 -11.81
N GLU A 33 28.32 -9.98 -11.46
CA GLU A 33 27.87 -10.99 -10.51
C GLU A 33 27.42 -10.31 -9.21
N LEU A 34 26.20 -10.63 -8.78
CA LEU A 34 25.71 -10.22 -7.46
C LEU A 34 26.70 -10.70 -6.40
N THR A 35 27.07 -9.81 -5.48
CA THR A 35 28.00 -10.11 -4.38
C THR A 35 27.22 -10.40 -3.10
N TRP A 36 27.12 -9.43 -2.19
CA TRP A 36 26.49 -9.59 -0.88
C TRP A 36 24.98 -9.88 -0.96
N SER A 37 24.30 -9.42 -2.01
CA SER A 37 22.86 -9.63 -2.21
C SER A 37 22.51 -10.98 -2.82
N LYS A 38 23.50 -11.73 -3.33
CA LYS A 38 23.28 -13.00 -4.05
C LYS A 38 22.53 -14.02 -3.21
N SER A 39 22.90 -14.19 -1.95
CA SER A 39 22.26 -15.17 -1.06
C SER A 39 20.78 -14.85 -0.84
N ALA A 40 20.47 -13.59 -0.53
CA ALA A 40 19.09 -13.16 -0.29
C ALA A 40 18.22 -13.27 -1.56
N ALA A 41 18.78 -12.93 -2.73
CA ALA A 41 18.07 -13.08 -4.01
C ALA A 41 17.77 -14.55 -4.32
N VAL A 42 18.77 -15.44 -4.18
CA VAL A 42 18.60 -16.89 -4.40
C VAL A 42 17.58 -17.49 -3.45
N GLU A 43 17.58 -17.09 -2.18
CA GLU A 43 16.61 -17.58 -1.19
C GLU A 43 15.18 -17.13 -1.52
N ALA A 44 15.00 -15.86 -1.90
CA ALA A 44 13.70 -15.32 -2.31
C ALA A 44 13.14 -16.04 -3.54
N GLU A 45 13.95 -16.26 -4.57
CA GLU A 45 13.55 -17.02 -5.76
C GLU A 45 13.24 -18.49 -5.43
N ALA A 46 14.06 -19.11 -4.57
CA ALA A 46 13.84 -20.49 -4.15
C ALA A 46 12.49 -20.67 -3.45
N VAL A 47 12.14 -19.77 -2.53
CA VAL A 47 10.84 -19.81 -1.82
C VAL A 47 9.68 -19.50 -2.78
N ALA A 48 9.82 -18.49 -3.64
CA ALA A 48 8.80 -18.17 -4.65
C ALA A 48 8.57 -19.31 -5.66
N SER A 49 9.56 -20.18 -5.87
CA SER A 49 9.45 -21.35 -6.75
C SER A 49 8.77 -22.58 -6.12
N ILE A 50 8.44 -22.53 -4.82
CA ILE A 50 7.75 -23.64 -4.15
C ILE A 50 6.35 -23.79 -4.75
N SER A 51 6.07 -24.95 -5.32
CA SER A 51 4.77 -25.27 -5.90
C SER A 51 3.73 -25.49 -4.80
N CYS A 52 2.77 -24.57 -4.71
CA CYS A 52 1.59 -24.66 -3.84
C CYS A 52 0.29 -24.85 -4.65
N SER A 53 0.37 -25.63 -5.74
CA SER A 53 -0.76 -26.08 -6.57
C SER A 53 -1.67 -24.99 -7.16
N GLY A 54 -1.22 -23.73 -7.21
CA GLY A 54 -2.06 -22.60 -7.58
C GLY A 54 -3.12 -22.22 -6.54
N HIS A 55 -3.07 -22.85 -5.36
CA HIS A 55 -4.02 -22.69 -4.27
C HIS A 55 -3.36 -22.24 -2.96
N GLY A 56 -2.13 -21.74 -3.05
CA GLY A 56 -1.38 -21.18 -1.94
C GLY A 56 -0.08 -20.55 -2.42
N ARG A 57 0.75 -20.13 -1.46
CA ARG A 57 2.09 -19.61 -1.70
C ARG A 57 2.97 -19.86 -0.47
N ALA A 58 4.28 -19.73 -0.61
CA ALA A 58 5.22 -19.79 0.51
C ALA A 58 5.93 -18.43 0.67
N PHE A 59 6.32 -18.11 1.90
CA PHE A 59 7.02 -16.87 2.25
C PHE A 59 8.33 -17.17 2.97
N LEU A 60 9.29 -16.24 2.89
CA LEU A 60 10.62 -16.37 3.50
C LEU A 60 10.54 -16.60 5.02
N ASP A 61 9.57 -15.97 5.66
CA ASP A 61 9.29 -16.03 7.09
C ASP A 61 8.13 -16.99 7.44
N GLY A 62 7.67 -17.79 6.49
CA GLY A 62 6.65 -18.82 6.70
C GLY A 62 7.09 -19.90 7.69
N LEU A 63 6.13 -20.66 8.22
CA LEU A 63 6.44 -21.79 9.09
C LEU A 63 7.31 -22.82 8.37
N PHE A 64 8.31 -23.38 9.05
CA PHE A 64 9.23 -24.35 8.47
C PHE A 64 8.82 -25.79 8.79
N SER A 65 8.88 -26.66 7.78
CA SER A 65 8.80 -28.10 7.92
C SER A 65 9.85 -28.77 7.06
N GLN A 66 10.62 -29.69 7.63
CA GLN A 66 11.71 -30.40 6.93
C GLN A 66 12.72 -29.47 6.23
N GLY A 67 12.99 -28.30 6.82
CA GLY A 67 13.97 -27.34 6.31
C GLY A 67 13.49 -26.48 5.13
N LYS A 68 12.18 -26.46 4.83
CA LYS A 68 11.57 -25.57 3.84
C LYS A 68 10.35 -24.84 4.43
N PRO A 69 10.04 -23.62 3.97
CA PRO A 69 8.77 -22.99 4.28
C PRO A 69 7.58 -23.83 3.79
N VAL A 70 6.54 -23.90 4.60
CA VAL A 70 5.27 -24.58 4.30
C VAL A 70 4.40 -23.68 3.44
N CYS A 71 3.63 -24.27 2.53
CA CYS A 71 2.64 -23.53 1.76
C CYS A 71 1.53 -22.97 2.68
N GLU A 72 1.26 -21.68 2.56
CA GLU A 72 0.10 -21.01 3.12
C GLU A 72 -1.05 -21.08 2.12
N CYS A 73 -2.04 -21.91 2.43
CA CYS A 73 -3.15 -22.22 1.53
C CYS A 73 -4.24 -21.16 1.53
N ASN A 74 -4.86 -20.97 0.38
CA ASN A 74 -6.11 -20.24 0.24
C ASN A 74 -7.22 -20.93 1.04
N SER A 75 -8.28 -20.19 1.37
CA SER A 75 -9.44 -20.70 2.07
C SER A 75 -9.96 -22.00 1.44
N CYS A 76 -10.24 -23.00 2.29
CA CYS A 76 -10.74 -24.32 1.91
C CYS A 76 -9.75 -25.26 1.20
N TYR A 77 -8.48 -24.88 1.05
CA TYR A 77 -7.42 -25.76 0.58
C TYR A 77 -6.50 -26.19 1.73
N GLY A 78 -5.94 -27.39 1.62
CA GLY A 78 -5.01 -27.97 2.59
C GLY A 78 -4.03 -28.94 1.94
N GLY A 79 -3.38 -29.75 2.77
CA GLY A 79 -2.27 -30.59 2.35
C GLY A 79 -0.95 -29.81 2.27
N PRO A 80 0.18 -30.51 2.08
CA PRO A 80 1.52 -29.90 2.10
C PRO A 80 1.77 -28.91 0.96
N ASP A 81 1.04 -29.03 -0.15
CA ASP A 81 1.15 -28.20 -1.36
C ASP A 81 -0.17 -27.50 -1.74
N CYS A 82 -1.12 -27.43 -0.81
CA CYS A 82 -2.45 -26.83 -1.01
C CYS A 82 -3.31 -27.49 -2.11
N SER A 83 -3.03 -28.73 -2.52
CA SER A 83 -3.83 -29.44 -3.53
C SER A 83 -5.14 -30.03 -3.01
N GLU A 84 -5.30 -30.18 -1.69
CA GLU A 84 -6.45 -30.87 -1.09
C GLU A 84 -7.61 -29.90 -0.85
N PHE A 85 -8.65 -29.98 -1.67
CA PHE A 85 -9.86 -29.17 -1.50
C PHE A 85 -10.83 -29.79 -0.48
N SER A 86 -11.27 -28.99 0.48
CA SER A 86 -12.28 -29.38 1.47
C SER A 86 -13.69 -29.00 1.00
N SER A 87 -14.45 -29.96 0.47
CA SER A 87 -15.79 -29.71 -0.08
C SER A 87 -16.85 -29.32 0.96
N GLY A 88 -16.59 -29.57 2.26
CA GLY A 88 -17.45 -29.16 3.36
C GLY A 88 -17.10 -27.80 3.97
N CYS A 89 -16.06 -27.14 3.46
CA CYS A 89 -15.61 -25.84 3.93
C CYS A 89 -16.53 -24.72 3.42
N LEU A 90 -16.87 -23.79 4.31
CA LEU A 90 -17.69 -22.63 3.97
C LEU A 90 -16.82 -21.57 3.30
N ALA A 91 -17.32 -20.98 2.21
CA ALA A 91 -16.66 -19.85 1.58
C ALA A 91 -16.65 -18.64 2.54
N ASP A 92 -15.48 -18.03 2.69
CA ASP A 92 -15.30 -16.80 3.48
C ASP A 92 -15.07 -15.62 2.51
N ALA A 93 -16.02 -14.69 2.53
CA ALA A 93 -15.96 -13.42 1.80
C ALA A 93 -16.26 -12.23 2.74
N ASP A 94 -16.11 -12.41 4.05
CA ASP A 94 -16.37 -11.38 5.06
C ASP A 94 -15.27 -10.31 5.04
N GLY A 95 -14.02 -10.74 4.85
CA GLY A 95 -12.86 -9.87 4.81
C GLY A 95 -12.71 -9.12 3.49
N GLY A 96 -12.49 -7.81 3.54
CA GLY A 96 -12.06 -7.00 2.40
C GLY A 96 -10.58 -7.22 2.01
N ASN A 97 -10.07 -8.44 2.06
CA ASN A 97 -8.67 -8.75 1.79
C ASN A 97 -8.38 -8.68 0.27
N PRO A 98 -7.48 -7.80 -0.19
CA PRO A 98 -7.31 -7.49 -1.62
C PRO A 98 -6.41 -8.49 -2.38
N LEU A 99 -6.50 -9.79 -2.08
CA LEU A 99 -5.64 -10.83 -2.68
C LEU A 99 -5.84 -10.98 -4.19
N PHE A 100 -6.92 -10.46 -4.75
CA PHE A 100 -7.16 -10.45 -6.20
C PHE A 100 -6.08 -9.70 -7.00
N LEU A 101 -5.27 -8.84 -6.34
CA LEU A 101 -4.16 -8.11 -6.95
C LEU A 101 -2.83 -8.88 -6.93
N GLU A 102 -2.74 -10.01 -6.22
CA GLU A 102 -1.50 -10.79 -6.13
C GLU A 102 -0.98 -11.27 -7.50
N PRO A 103 -1.81 -11.81 -8.42
CA PRO A 103 -1.31 -12.25 -9.73
C PRO A 103 -0.66 -11.13 -10.54
N PHE A 104 -1.12 -9.88 -10.36
CA PHE A 104 -0.48 -8.72 -11.00
C PHE A 104 0.96 -8.57 -10.52
N TRP A 105 1.22 -8.63 -9.22
CA TRP A 105 2.58 -8.46 -8.68
C TRP A 105 3.50 -9.64 -9.00
N MET A 106 2.96 -10.86 -9.04
CA MET A 106 3.73 -12.03 -9.48
C MET A 106 4.20 -11.88 -10.94
N ALA A 107 3.37 -11.30 -11.81
CA ALA A 107 3.74 -11.03 -13.20
C ALA A 107 4.77 -9.89 -13.37
N HIS A 108 4.97 -9.06 -12.34
CA HIS A 108 5.90 -7.92 -12.35
C HIS A 108 7.02 -8.07 -11.32
N ALA A 109 7.38 -9.32 -10.97
CA ALA A 109 8.31 -9.62 -9.88
C ALA A 109 9.66 -8.87 -10.00
N ALA A 110 10.25 -8.84 -11.19
CA ALA A 110 11.53 -8.15 -11.43
C ALA A 110 11.43 -6.62 -11.31
N ASP A 111 10.28 -6.04 -11.65
CA ASP A 111 10.07 -4.59 -11.64
C ASP A 111 9.78 -4.04 -10.24
N SER A 112 9.24 -4.88 -9.35
CA SER A 112 8.80 -4.47 -8.00
C SER A 112 9.61 -5.07 -6.85
N ALA A 113 10.51 -6.03 -7.10
CA ALA A 113 11.37 -6.60 -6.06
C ALA A 113 12.32 -5.54 -5.48
N VAL A 114 12.50 -5.58 -4.16
CA VAL A 114 13.42 -4.67 -3.44
C VAL A 114 14.38 -5.48 -2.59
N VAL A 115 15.67 -5.14 -2.68
CA VAL A 115 16.70 -5.64 -1.78
C VAL A 115 16.95 -4.59 -0.70
N VAL A 116 16.64 -4.93 0.54
CA VAL A 116 16.87 -4.04 1.69
C VAL A 116 18.20 -4.40 2.35
N ALA A 117 19.20 -3.53 2.22
CA ALA A 117 20.48 -3.71 2.92
C ALA A 117 20.27 -3.64 4.44
N GLY A 118 21.05 -4.41 5.21
CA GLY A 118 20.90 -4.49 6.67
C GLY A 118 21.14 -3.17 7.43
N TRP A 119 21.75 -2.17 6.78
CA TRP A 119 21.97 -0.82 7.32
C TRP A 119 21.03 0.23 6.72
N HIS A 120 20.04 -0.16 5.91
CA HIS A 120 19.13 0.77 5.27
C HIS A 120 18.27 1.50 6.33
N ARG A 121 18.42 2.83 6.41
CA ARG A 121 17.59 3.72 7.25
C ARG A 121 17.49 3.32 8.72
N MET A 122 18.63 2.97 9.36
CA MET A 122 18.68 2.72 10.80
C MET A 122 18.42 3.96 11.67
N SER A 123 18.54 5.17 11.11
CA SER A 123 18.27 6.44 11.80
C SER A 123 16.77 6.67 11.98
N TYR A 124 16.39 7.38 13.05
CA TYR A 124 15.02 7.85 13.28
C TYR A 124 14.55 8.90 12.26
N SER A 125 15.48 9.62 11.64
CA SER A 125 15.20 10.70 10.69
C SER A 125 16.00 10.56 9.40
N PHE A 126 15.48 11.18 8.35
CA PHE A 126 16.20 11.43 7.11
C PHE A 126 17.27 12.52 7.35
N ASP A 127 18.22 12.66 6.42
CA ASP A 127 19.35 13.60 6.54
C ASP A 127 18.91 15.07 6.67
N ASP A 128 17.70 15.39 6.21
CA ASP A 128 17.08 16.71 6.33
C ASP A 128 16.25 16.90 7.61
N GLY A 129 16.32 15.93 8.55
CA GLY A 129 15.58 15.93 9.81
C GLY A 129 14.11 15.52 9.68
N SER A 130 13.61 15.26 8.47
CA SER A 130 12.23 14.81 8.28
C SER A 130 12.04 13.35 8.71
N SER A 131 10.79 12.95 8.92
CA SER A 131 10.37 11.57 9.17
C SER A 131 9.71 10.92 7.95
N ILE A 132 9.59 11.64 6.84
CA ILE A 132 8.80 11.26 5.67
C ILE A 132 9.68 11.23 4.42
N SER A 133 9.64 10.11 3.69
CA SER A 133 10.36 9.97 2.42
C SER A 133 9.85 10.96 1.37
N LYS A 134 10.70 11.92 1.00
CA LYS A 134 10.46 12.87 -0.10
C LYS A 134 10.25 12.17 -1.44
N GLU A 135 11.02 11.11 -1.72
CA GLU A 135 10.84 10.32 -2.94
C GLU A 135 9.48 9.62 -2.96
N LEU A 136 9.03 9.06 -1.84
CA LEU A 136 7.71 8.43 -1.79
C LEU A 136 6.59 9.47 -1.95
N GLN A 137 6.71 10.64 -1.31
CA GLN A 137 5.78 11.75 -1.55
C GLN A 137 5.73 12.15 -3.02
N ARG A 138 6.88 12.26 -3.70
CA ARG A 138 6.97 12.56 -5.14
C ARG A 138 6.21 11.52 -5.97
N HIS A 139 6.41 10.23 -5.71
CA HIS A 139 5.71 9.16 -6.43
C HIS A 139 4.20 9.16 -6.14
N ILE A 140 3.77 9.43 -4.91
CA ILE A 140 2.33 9.57 -4.57
C ILE A 140 1.70 10.71 -5.36
N ARG A 141 2.38 11.86 -5.48
CA ARG A 141 1.90 12.99 -6.30
C ARG A 141 1.80 12.62 -7.77
N GLN A 142 2.82 11.95 -8.32
CA GLN A 142 2.81 11.48 -9.70
C GLN A 142 1.68 10.48 -9.96
N LEU A 143 1.47 9.55 -9.03
CA LEU A 143 0.38 8.58 -9.09
C LEU A 143 -0.97 9.30 -9.23
N HIS A 144 -1.27 10.25 -8.33
CA HIS A 144 -2.51 11.02 -8.40
C HIS A 144 -2.63 11.90 -9.65
N ALA A 145 -1.51 12.44 -10.15
CA ALA A 145 -1.50 13.22 -11.39
C ALA A 145 -1.84 12.35 -12.62
N VAL A 146 -1.35 11.10 -12.64
CA VAL A 146 -1.61 10.14 -13.72
C VAL A 146 -3.04 9.60 -13.65
N THR A 147 -3.51 9.21 -12.47
CA THR A 147 -4.86 8.66 -12.28
C THR A 147 -5.95 9.74 -12.27
N ARG A 148 -5.57 11.01 -12.05
CA ARG A 148 -6.45 12.18 -11.98
C ARG A 148 -7.57 12.04 -10.95
N ASN A 149 -7.33 11.27 -9.88
CA ASN A 149 -8.32 11.02 -8.85
C ASN A 149 -8.22 11.98 -7.65
N ALA A 150 -7.15 12.76 -7.50
CA ALA A 150 -7.02 13.72 -6.41
C ALA A 150 -6.15 14.93 -6.76
N VAL A 151 -6.53 16.09 -6.25
CA VAL A 151 -5.68 17.29 -6.25
C VAL A 151 -4.65 17.14 -5.13
N THR A 152 -3.37 17.13 -5.45
CA THR A 152 -2.30 17.07 -4.45
C THR A 152 -1.44 18.32 -4.37
N GLU A 153 -1.43 19.15 -5.41
CA GLU A 153 -0.61 20.37 -5.46
C GLU A 153 -0.90 21.31 -4.28
N GLY A 154 0.14 21.88 -3.67
CA GLY A 154 0.02 22.75 -2.50
C GLY A 154 -0.46 22.08 -1.19
N ARG A 155 -0.63 20.74 -1.16
CA ARG A 155 -1.10 20.00 0.03
C ARG A 155 0.02 19.30 0.79
N PHE A 156 -0.12 19.19 2.10
CA PHE A 156 0.76 18.35 2.91
C PHE A 156 0.40 16.88 2.75
N ILE A 157 1.41 16.02 2.68
CA ILE A 157 1.23 14.56 2.65
C ILE A 157 1.84 13.96 3.92
N LEU A 158 1.01 13.33 4.74
CA LEU A 158 1.41 12.60 5.94
C LEU A 158 1.25 11.10 5.73
N PHE A 159 2.14 10.31 6.31
CA PHE A 159 2.08 8.84 6.27
C PHE A 159 1.56 8.32 7.61
N GLY A 160 0.85 7.19 7.56
CA GLY A 160 0.41 6.47 8.74
C GLY A 160 0.46 4.97 8.54
N THR A 161 0.38 4.24 9.65
CA THR A 161 0.35 2.78 9.70
C THR A 161 -1.01 2.22 9.24
N GLY A 162 -1.31 2.48 7.97
CA GLY A 162 -2.60 2.26 7.33
C GLY A 162 -3.52 3.47 7.49
N SER A 163 -4.58 3.52 6.66
CA SER A 163 -5.62 4.55 6.80
C SER A 163 -6.29 4.53 8.17
N THR A 164 -6.36 3.37 8.82
CA THR A 164 -6.88 3.22 10.20
C THR A 164 -6.23 4.19 11.19
N GLN A 165 -4.89 4.36 11.16
CA GLN A 165 -4.24 5.32 12.06
C GLN A 165 -4.60 6.77 11.69
N LEU A 166 -4.64 7.07 10.40
CA LEU A 166 -4.90 8.42 9.89
C LEU A 166 -6.34 8.88 10.14
N LEU A 167 -7.31 7.97 10.10
CA LEU A 167 -8.73 8.27 10.35
C LEU A 167 -8.92 8.83 11.76
N ILE A 168 -8.42 8.14 12.79
CA ILE A 168 -8.51 8.67 14.16
C ILE A 168 -7.61 9.87 14.40
N ALA A 169 -6.42 9.91 13.81
CA ALA A 169 -5.53 11.07 13.94
C ALA A 169 -6.21 12.33 13.36
N ALA A 170 -6.94 12.20 12.26
CA ALA A 170 -7.73 13.28 11.67
C ALA A 170 -8.89 13.69 12.58
N VAL A 171 -9.64 12.74 13.16
CA VAL A 171 -10.69 13.06 14.15
C VAL A 171 -10.11 13.85 15.32
N HIS A 172 -9.01 13.37 15.90
CA HIS A 172 -8.37 14.05 17.02
C HIS A 172 -7.90 15.45 16.66
N ALA A 173 -7.19 15.61 15.53
CA ALA A 173 -6.70 16.90 15.08
C ALA A 173 -7.82 17.91 14.75
N LEU A 174 -8.98 17.43 14.29
CA LEU A 174 -10.15 18.27 13.98
C LEU A 174 -11.03 18.53 15.21
N SER A 175 -10.77 17.86 16.34
CA SER A 175 -11.53 18.05 17.58
C SER A 175 -10.94 19.13 18.49
N GLN A 176 -9.70 19.56 18.24
CA GLN A 176 -8.93 20.50 19.08
C GLN A 176 -9.38 21.97 19.03
N ASP A 177 -10.56 22.27 18.49
CA ASP A 177 -11.13 23.62 18.65
C ASP A 177 -11.57 23.80 20.12
N ASP A 178 -11.41 25.00 20.71
CA ASP A 178 -11.78 25.39 22.11
C ASP A 178 -13.30 25.32 22.39
N SER A 179 -13.98 24.31 21.86
CA SER A 179 -15.39 24.08 22.04
C SER A 179 -15.67 23.55 23.44
N PRO A 180 -16.69 24.07 24.15
CA PRO A 180 -17.10 23.56 25.46
C PRO A 180 -17.75 22.18 25.40
N SER A 181 -17.94 21.61 24.20
CA SER A 181 -18.54 20.29 23.99
C SER A 181 -17.72 19.44 23.02
N PRO A 182 -17.71 18.10 23.19
CA PRO A 182 -16.99 17.21 22.28
C PRO A 182 -17.49 17.36 20.84
N ALA A 183 -16.57 17.25 19.89
CA ALA A 183 -16.90 17.16 18.48
C ALA A 183 -17.78 15.94 18.20
N ARG A 184 -18.77 16.11 17.33
CA ARG A 184 -19.72 15.07 16.95
C ARG A 184 -19.20 14.39 15.70
N VAL A 185 -18.74 13.16 15.85
CA VAL A 185 -18.28 12.34 14.73
C VAL A 185 -19.47 11.60 14.14
N VAL A 186 -19.70 11.77 12.84
CA VAL A 186 -20.87 11.20 12.13
C VAL A 186 -20.46 10.61 10.79
N ALA A 187 -21.27 9.70 10.26
CA ALA A 187 -21.10 9.13 8.93
C ALA A 187 -22.47 8.74 8.35
N SER A 188 -22.69 8.90 7.04
CA SER A 188 -23.98 8.54 6.43
C SER A 188 -24.19 7.04 6.29
N ILE A 189 -25.29 6.51 6.82
CA ILE A 189 -25.62 5.07 6.71
C ILE A 189 -25.91 4.69 5.23
N PRO A 190 -25.47 3.49 4.77
CA PRO A 190 -24.53 2.60 5.45
C PRO A 190 -23.10 3.14 5.36
N PHE A 191 -22.31 2.92 6.41
CA PHE A 191 -20.93 3.39 6.53
C PHE A 191 -19.99 2.26 6.99
N TYR A 192 -18.68 2.49 6.90
CA TYR A 192 -17.66 1.57 7.37
C TYR A 192 -17.65 1.47 8.91
N PRO A 193 -17.96 0.31 9.53
CA PRO A 193 -18.16 0.21 10.98
C PRO A 193 -16.95 0.61 11.85
N VAL A 194 -15.74 0.60 11.30
CA VAL A 194 -14.53 1.03 12.04
C VAL A 194 -14.58 2.49 12.46
N TYR A 195 -15.33 3.35 11.77
CA TYR A 195 -15.48 4.75 12.21
C TYR A 195 -16.10 4.85 13.62
N GLU A 196 -17.19 4.12 13.86
CA GLU A 196 -17.82 4.03 15.18
C GLU A 196 -16.91 3.32 16.17
N MET A 197 -16.48 2.10 15.84
CA MET A 197 -15.67 1.27 16.74
C MET A 197 -14.40 2.00 17.21
N GLN A 198 -13.69 2.66 16.30
CA GLN A 198 -12.46 3.37 16.63
C GLN A 198 -12.74 4.62 17.46
N THR A 199 -13.73 5.43 17.06
CA THR A 199 -14.08 6.67 17.77
C THR A 199 -14.47 6.38 19.22
N GLU A 200 -15.25 5.31 19.45
CA GLU A 200 -15.68 4.92 20.79
C GLU A 200 -14.57 4.23 21.61
N PHE A 201 -13.72 3.42 20.95
CA PHE A 201 -12.63 2.70 21.62
C PHE A 201 -11.68 3.62 22.38
N PHE A 202 -11.35 4.79 21.81
CA PHE A 202 -10.42 5.73 22.44
C PHE A 202 -10.98 6.48 23.65
N ARG A 203 -12.31 6.43 23.90
CA ARG A 203 -12.97 7.08 25.05
C ARG A 203 -12.51 8.52 25.30
N SER A 204 -12.32 9.28 24.22
CA SER A 204 -11.88 10.66 24.29
C SER A 204 -12.96 11.55 24.91
N VAL A 205 -12.54 12.61 25.59
CA VAL A 205 -13.42 13.70 26.04
C VAL A 205 -13.63 14.76 24.95
N ASP A 206 -12.80 14.73 23.90
CA ASP A 206 -12.77 15.75 22.85
C ASP A 206 -13.75 15.43 21.71
N PHE A 207 -14.15 14.17 21.55
CA PHE A 207 -15.04 13.74 20.48
C PHE A 207 -15.88 12.53 20.87
N LYS A 208 -17.03 12.39 20.20
CA LYS A 208 -17.93 11.24 20.36
C LYS A 208 -18.63 10.89 19.06
N PHE A 209 -18.82 9.61 18.79
CA PHE A 209 -19.64 9.14 17.67
C PHE A 209 -21.13 9.42 17.93
N GLN A 210 -21.82 9.96 16.93
CA GLN A 210 -23.20 10.46 17.03
C GLN A 210 -24.11 9.94 15.91
N GLY A 211 -23.75 8.81 15.30
CA GLY A 211 -24.61 8.10 14.35
C GLY A 211 -24.66 8.71 12.95
N ASP A 212 -25.84 8.64 12.33
CA ASP A 212 -26.05 9.01 10.94
C ASP A 212 -25.93 10.52 10.72
N ALA A 213 -25.05 10.94 9.81
CA ALA A 213 -24.94 12.34 9.39
C ALA A 213 -26.27 12.91 8.86
N SER A 214 -27.14 12.07 8.30
CA SER A 214 -28.44 12.48 7.75
C SER A 214 -29.40 13.04 8.79
N ASP A 215 -29.31 12.57 10.04
CA ASP A 215 -30.16 13.03 11.15
C ASP A 215 -29.83 14.48 11.55
N TRP A 216 -28.63 14.96 11.19
CA TRP A 216 -28.13 16.27 11.56
C TRP A 216 -28.31 17.33 10.47
N LYS A 217 -28.81 16.98 9.27
CA LYS A 217 -28.97 17.91 8.12
C LYS A 217 -29.73 19.19 8.46
N ASN A 218 -30.78 19.08 9.26
CA ASN A 218 -31.67 20.20 9.61
C ASN A 218 -31.31 20.85 10.95
N THR A 219 -30.20 20.44 11.58
CA THR A 219 -29.79 21.02 12.85
C THR A 219 -29.24 22.42 12.60
N SER A 220 -30.06 23.43 12.87
CA SER A 220 -29.74 24.85 12.70
C SER A 220 -28.78 25.42 13.77
N SER A 221 -28.14 24.55 14.57
CA SER A 221 -27.34 24.99 15.70
C SER A 221 -25.96 25.47 15.24
N SER A 222 -25.79 26.79 15.23
CA SER A 222 -24.55 27.50 14.88
C SER A 222 -23.42 27.34 15.91
N SER A 223 -23.44 26.31 16.75
CA SER A 223 -22.43 26.11 17.81
C SER A 223 -21.99 24.65 18.01
N LEU A 224 -22.49 23.70 17.20
CA LEU A 224 -22.10 22.31 17.32
C LEU A 224 -21.02 21.98 16.31
N ASN A 225 -19.86 21.53 16.81
CA ASN A 225 -18.78 21.04 15.96
C ASN A 225 -19.09 19.63 15.47
N PHE A 226 -19.04 19.45 14.15
CA PHE A 226 -19.21 18.16 13.49
C PHE A 226 -17.95 17.76 12.75
N ILE A 227 -17.66 16.46 12.79
CA ILE A 227 -16.64 15.82 11.96
C ILE A 227 -17.36 14.72 11.18
N GLU A 228 -17.55 14.92 9.88
CA GLU A 228 -18.23 13.98 9.01
C GLU A 228 -17.21 13.12 8.26
N PHE A 229 -17.31 11.80 8.43
CA PHE A 229 -16.63 10.85 7.53
C PHE A 229 -17.42 10.74 6.22
N VAL A 230 -16.74 11.00 5.10
CA VAL A 230 -17.28 10.90 3.75
C VAL A 230 -16.50 9.83 2.99
N THR A 231 -17.08 8.65 2.82
CA THR A 231 -16.42 7.53 2.12
C THR A 231 -16.90 7.50 0.67
N SER A 232 -16.00 7.65 -0.29
CA SER A 232 -16.37 7.73 -1.71
C SER A 232 -15.28 7.09 -2.58
N PRO A 233 -15.55 5.95 -3.25
CA PRO A 233 -16.73 5.08 -3.15
C PRO A 233 -16.97 4.58 -1.73
N ASN A 234 -18.24 4.46 -1.36
CA ASN A 234 -18.67 4.10 -0.03
C ASN A 234 -18.48 2.60 0.25
N ASN A 235 -18.23 2.28 1.53
CA ASN A 235 -18.27 0.93 2.05
C ASN A 235 -19.56 0.77 2.86
N PRO A 236 -20.48 -0.15 2.52
CA PRO A 236 -20.28 -1.30 1.62
C PRO A 236 -20.82 -1.16 0.18
N ASP A 237 -21.64 -0.15 -0.11
CA ASP A 237 -22.48 -0.13 -1.33
C ASP A 237 -21.79 0.39 -2.60
N GLY A 238 -20.54 0.85 -2.52
CA GLY A 238 -19.74 1.35 -3.65
C GLY A 238 -20.23 2.68 -4.23
N GLN A 239 -21.18 3.36 -3.59
CA GLN A 239 -21.71 4.62 -4.12
C GLN A 239 -20.71 5.76 -3.96
N LEU A 240 -20.63 6.65 -4.95
CA LEU A 240 -19.90 7.91 -4.79
C LEU A 240 -20.72 8.82 -3.87
N LYS A 241 -20.23 9.06 -2.66
CA LYS A 241 -20.86 9.94 -1.67
C LYS A 241 -20.16 11.30 -1.62
N GLU A 242 -20.95 12.29 -1.23
CA GLU A 242 -20.52 13.66 -0.92
C GLU A 242 -20.89 13.98 0.53
N ALA A 243 -20.28 15.03 1.08
CA ALA A 243 -20.63 15.51 2.41
C ALA A 243 -22.11 15.93 2.48
N VAL A 244 -22.76 15.51 3.54
CA VAL A 244 -24.16 15.79 3.84
C VAL A 244 -24.32 17.06 4.66
N LEU A 245 -23.41 17.30 5.60
CA LEU A 245 -23.43 18.45 6.48
C LEU A 245 -22.71 19.63 5.86
N GLN A 246 -23.20 20.83 6.15
CA GLN A 246 -22.65 22.08 5.65
C GLN A 246 -22.58 23.11 6.78
N GLY A 247 -21.59 23.99 6.72
CA GLY A 247 -21.46 25.12 7.64
C GLY A 247 -20.05 25.28 8.19
N PRO A 248 -19.77 26.42 8.86
CA PRO A 248 -18.43 26.76 9.31
C PRO A 248 -17.89 25.85 10.43
N PHE A 249 -18.78 25.17 11.16
CA PHE A 249 -18.45 24.24 12.25
C PHE A 249 -18.46 22.76 11.82
N VAL A 250 -18.59 22.51 10.51
CA VAL A 250 -18.52 21.16 9.93
C VAL A 250 -17.13 20.97 9.33
N LYS A 251 -16.44 19.92 9.75
CA LYS A 251 -15.21 19.44 9.13
C LYS A 251 -15.50 18.09 8.47
N THR A 252 -14.86 17.82 7.33
CA THR A 252 -15.03 16.57 6.62
C THR A 252 -13.72 15.79 6.56
N ILE A 253 -13.80 14.48 6.71
CA ILE A 253 -12.71 13.53 6.47
C ILE A 253 -13.13 12.66 5.29
N HIS A 254 -12.52 12.88 4.13
CA HIS A 254 -12.82 12.12 2.93
C HIS A 254 -11.98 10.84 2.88
N ASP A 255 -12.60 9.68 3.06
CA ASP A 255 -11.97 8.38 2.93
C ASP A 255 -12.10 7.88 1.48
N HIS A 256 -11.00 7.94 0.75
CA HIS A 256 -10.87 7.58 -0.65
C HIS A 256 -10.08 6.27 -0.83
N ALA A 257 -10.18 5.34 0.12
CA ALA A 257 -9.57 4.01 0.00
C ALA A 257 -9.91 3.34 -1.34
N TYR A 258 -11.15 3.49 -1.83
CA TYR A 258 -11.64 2.87 -3.06
C TYR A 258 -11.66 3.82 -4.27
N TYR A 259 -11.17 5.06 -4.20
CA TYR A 259 -11.30 6.03 -5.31
C TYR A 259 -10.23 5.83 -6.39
N TRP A 260 -10.24 4.64 -7.00
CA TRP A 260 -9.28 4.21 -8.02
C TRP A 260 -10.01 3.58 -9.21
N PRO A 261 -9.41 3.61 -10.43
CA PRO A 261 -10.05 3.13 -11.65
C PRO A 261 -10.56 1.68 -11.62
N HIS A 262 -9.96 0.81 -10.79
CA HIS A 262 -10.39 -0.59 -10.65
C HIS A 262 -11.60 -0.80 -9.73
N PHE A 263 -12.06 0.24 -9.01
CA PHE A 263 -13.30 0.18 -8.24
C PHE A 263 -14.40 1.08 -8.82
N THR A 264 -14.04 2.21 -9.43
CA THR A 264 -15.02 3.19 -9.92
C THR A 264 -14.47 4.03 -11.06
N ALA A 265 -15.36 4.57 -11.88
CA ALA A 265 -15.00 5.65 -12.78
C ALA A 265 -14.59 6.89 -11.99
N ILE A 266 -13.64 7.68 -12.52
CA ILE A 266 -13.15 8.90 -11.87
C ILE A 266 -13.86 10.10 -12.52
N PRO A 267 -14.99 10.60 -11.98
CA PRO A 267 -15.71 11.73 -12.57
C PRO A 267 -14.94 13.05 -12.46
N ALA A 268 -14.23 13.25 -11.35
CA ALA A 268 -13.42 14.45 -11.09
C ALA A 268 -12.33 14.17 -10.04
N PRO A 269 -11.21 14.91 -10.04
CA PRO A 269 -10.24 14.81 -8.95
C PRO A 269 -10.88 15.21 -7.60
N ALA A 270 -10.70 14.39 -6.57
CA ALA A 270 -11.08 14.74 -5.22
C ALA A 270 -10.31 15.97 -4.73
N ASN A 271 -10.99 16.88 -4.05
CA ASN A 271 -10.43 18.15 -3.59
C ASN A 271 -10.85 18.53 -2.16
N GLY A 272 -11.18 17.54 -1.32
CA GLY A 272 -11.55 17.76 0.08
C GLY A 272 -10.39 18.28 0.92
N ASP A 273 -10.68 18.95 2.03
CA ASP A 273 -9.64 19.51 2.92
C ASP A 273 -8.80 18.43 3.57
N VAL A 274 -9.44 17.32 3.95
CA VAL A 274 -8.78 16.15 4.50
C VAL A 274 -9.13 14.93 3.63
N MET A 275 -8.18 14.41 2.84
CA MET A 275 -8.36 13.20 2.02
C MET A 275 -7.44 12.05 2.44
N ILE A 276 -7.96 10.86 2.69
CA ILE A 276 -7.20 9.68 3.13
C ILE A 276 -7.22 8.60 2.04
N PHE A 277 -6.05 8.04 1.77
CA PHE A 277 -5.83 6.94 0.83
C PHE A 277 -5.03 5.82 1.49
N THR A 278 -5.08 4.62 0.92
CA THR A 278 -4.36 3.46 1.45
C THR A 278 -3.77 2.58 0.36
N MET A 279 -2.55 2.06 0.59
CA MET A 279 -1.94 1.07 -0.30
C MET A 279 -2.73 -0.23 -0.36
N SER A 280 -3.47 -0.56 0.71
CA SER A 280 -4.26 -1.80 0.80
C SER A 280 -5.19 -1.96 -0.38
N LYS A 281 -5.90 -0.91 -0.78
CA LYS A 281 -6.96 -1.02 -1.79
C LYS A 281 -6.48 -0.67 -3.20
N ILE A 282 -5.40 0.09 -3.34
CA ILE A 282 -4.81 0.36 -4.66
C ILE A 282 -3.91 -0.78 -5.16
N THR A 283 -3.00 -1.26 -4.31
CA THR A 283 -1.97 -2.25 -4.72
C THR A 283 -2.20 -3.63 -4.12
N GLY A 284 -3.09 -3.79 -3.15
CA GLY A 284 -3.29 -5.08 -2.49
C GLY A 284 -2.30 -5.37 -1.35
N HIS A 285 -1.33 -4.49 -1.10
CA HIS A 285 -0.36 -4.62 0.00
C HIS A 285 -0.97 -4.24 1.36
N ALA A 286 -2.05 -4.91 1.75
CA ALA A 286 -2.73 -4.66 3.02
C ALA A 286 -1.84 -4.97 4.24
N GLY A 287 -0.95 -5.96 4.12
CA GLY A 287 0.02 -6.35 5.15
C GLY A 287 1.12 -5.31 5.41
N SER A 288 1.45 -4.45 4.43
CA SER A 288 2.46 -3.40 4.59
C SER A 288 2.02 -2.28 5.53
N ARG A 289 0.73 -2.21 5.88
CA ARG A 289 0.15 -1.22 6.78
C ARG A 289 0.55 0.21 6.40
N PHE A 290 0.39 0.58 5.12
CA PHE A 290 0.73 1.93 4.66
C PHE A 290 -0.51 2.68 4.17
N GLY A 291 -0.78 3.81 4.81
CA GLY A 291 -1.78 4.79 4.38
C GLY A 291 -1.16 6.18 4.32
N TYR A 292 -1.78 7.08 3.56
CA TYR A 292 -1.36 8.47 3.52
C TYR A 292 -2.55 9.42 3.43
N HIS A 293 -2.32 10.64 3.87
CA HIS A 293 -3.32 11.68 3.99
C HIS A 293 -2.84 12.96 3.30
N SER A 294 -3.74 13.67 2.59
CA SER A 294 -3.48 14.93 1.91
C SER A 294 -4.32 16.07 2.52
N ARG A 295 -3.69 17.17 2.94
CA ARG A 295 -4.37 18.31 3.62
C ARG A 295 -4.05 19.69 3.02
N THR A 296 -5.04 20.57 2.93
CA THR A 296 -4.86 22.02 2.65
C THR A 296 -4.41 22.76 3.93
N ILE A 297 -3.62 23.84 3.79
CA ILE A 297 -3.12 24.63 4.93
C ILE A 297 -4.29 25.17 5.79
N THR A 298 -4.41 24.64 7.01
CA THR A 298 -4.96 25.37 8.17
C THR A 298 -4.07 25.03 9.35
N TYR A 299 -3.41 26.03 9.92
CA TYR A 299 -2.40 25.89 10.98
C TYR A 299 -2.96 25.14 12.20
N TYR A 300 -2.50 23.91 12.41
CA TYR A 300 -2.52 23.25 13.72
C TYR A 300 -1.18 22.52 13.85
N VAL A 301 -0.44 22.87 14.91
CA VAL A 301 0.84 22.23 15.26
C VAL A 301 0.54 20.80 15.69
N ILE A 302 1.19 19.82 15.05
CA ILE A 302 1.25 18.43 15.53
C ILE A 302 2.37 18.34 16.56
#